data_AF-A0A6M3J8M8-F1
#
_entry.id   AF-A0A6M3J8M8-F1
#
_cell.length_a   1.000
_cell.length_b   1.000
_cell.length_c   1.000
_cell.angle_alpha   90.00
_cell.angle_beta   90.00
_cell.angle_gamma   90.00
#
_symmetry.space_group_name_H-M   'P 1'
#
loop_
_entity.id
_entity.type
_entity.pdbx_description
1 polymer ?
#
loop_
_entity_poly.entity_id
_entity_poly.type
_entity_poly.pdbx_seq_one_letter_code
_entity_poly.pdbx_strand_id
1 'polypeptide(L)'
;MTLWTDNTFNTAYEGQVADAPSALNALSKVAEGDIRVGLLLEQGASQNQVKPLSALPALDADSITFTPLALTAAAQEFGFASFDGATGPNPMGVCQRYTLAINAHADWTDGLVQACYEEPSGAEVVEDLLVPAGGNIILATQGIGRRFKSIQTPVGAGTNRTITIGTTPTAYGLNPDFFRAIGIYDRMATPSDTTTVTVDDESPVAVLPRGRVWVISETAVTAAQVAAGGADAYVRMVLAGADVRGQFRSSEAANFAKLPGAKLLTVCGAAGLTILELGR
;
A
#
# COMPACT_ATOMS: atom_id res chain seq x y z
N MET A 1 -35.83 -13.79 41.75
CA MET A 1 -34.43 -13.77 41.27
C MET A 1 -34.47 -13.25 39.86
N THR A 2 -34.40 -11.94 39.71
CA THR A 2 -34.47 -11.26 38.40
C THR A 2 -33.05 -11.29 37.84
N LEU A 3 -32.82 -12.15 36.84
CA LEU A 3 -31.56 -12.12 36.10
C LEU A 3 -31.45 -10.75 35.42
N TRP A 4 -30.44 -9.99 35.80
CA TRP A 4 -29.96 -8.84 35.04
C TRP A 4 -29.55 -9.33 33.64
N THR A 5 -30.35 -9.01 32.64
CA THR A 5 -30.01 -9.12 31.22
C THR A 5 -29.46 -7.78 30.72
N ASP A 6 -28.56 -7.16 31.47
CA ASP A 6 -27.73 -6.09 30.92
C ASP A 6 -26.56 -6.75 30.19
N ASN A 7 -26.83 -7.15 28.94
CA ASN A 7 -25.79 -7.57 28.00
C ASN A 7 -25.23 -6.34 27.26
N THR A 8 -24.89 -5.30 28.01
CA THR A 8 -24.19 -4.09 27.55
C THR A 8 -22.69 -4.35 27.39
N PHE A 9 -22.32 -5.47 26.74
CA PHE A 9 -21.02 -5.58 26.06
C PHE A 9 -21.06 -4.91 24.68
N ASN A 10 -21.79 -3.79 24.55
CA ASN A 10 -22.16 -3.23 23.26
C ASN A 10 -21.54 -1.85 22.98
N THR A 11 -20.27 -1.70 23.31
CA THR A 11 -19.43 -0.63 22.74
C THR A 11 -18.14 -1.27 22.26
N ALA A 12 -18.16 -1.80 21.03
CA ALA A 12 -16.91 -2.13 20.37
C ALA A 12 -16.14 -0.83 20.08
N TYR A 13 -14.82 -0.87 20.18
CA TYR A 13 -13.95 0.28 19.94
C TYR A 13 -12.80 -0.07 18.98
N GLU A 14 -12.26 0.95 18.31
CA GLU A 14 -11.12 0.81 17.42
C GLU A 14 -9.94 0.11 18.13
N GLY A 15 -9.27 -0.84 17.49
CA GLY A 15 -8.16 -1.61 18.09
C GLY A 15 -8.60 -2.73 19.03
N GLN A 16 -9.90 -2.94 19.27
CA GLN A 16 -10.40 -4.10 20.01
C GLN A 16 -10.36 -5.35 19.12
N VAL A 17 -9.81 -6.45 19.64
CA VAL A 17 -9.87 -7.72 18.92
C VAL A 17 -11.31 -8.26 18.92
N ALA A 18 -11.79 -8.66 17.75
CA ALA A 18 -13.14 -9.19 17.56
C ALA A 18 -13.22 -10.72 17.79
N ASP A 19 -12.08 -11.40 17.83
CA ASP A 19 -12.00 -12.85 18.08
C ASP A 19 -11.97 -13.20 19.58
N ALA A 20 -12.38 -14.42 19.91
CA ALA A 20 -12.34 -14.92 21.28
C ALA A 20 -10.88 -15.01 21.82
N PRO A 21 -10.66 -14.81 23.13
CA PRO A 21 -9.32 -14.75 23.73
C PRO A 21 -8.37 -15.92 23.43
N SER A 22 -8.92 -17.12 23.25
CA SER A 22 -8.15 -18.34 23.00
C SER A 22 -7.60 -18.45 21.57
N ALA A 23 -8.01 -17.56 20.66
CA ALA A 23 -7.55 -17.51 19.26
C ALA A 23 -6.61 -16.31 18.99
N LEU A 24 -6.24 -15.55 20.02
CA LEU A 24 -5.43 -14.34 19.90
C LEU A 24 -4.00 -14.65 19.49
N ASN A 25 -3.64 -14.31 18.25
CA ASN A 25 -2.25 -14.28 17.79
C ASN A 25 -1.60 -12.90 18.08
N ALA A 26 -1.87 -12.33 19.25
CA ALA A 26 -1.32 -11.03 19.65
C ALA A 26 0.16 -11.16 20.03
N LEU A 27 0.96 -10.19 19.60
CA LEU A 27 2.39 -10.10 19.90
C LEU A 27 2.70 -8.79 20.63
N SER A 28 3.78 -8.78 21.41
CA SER A 28 4.36 -7.54 21.94
C SER A 28 5.52 -7.10 21.04
N LYS A 29 5.54 -5.83 20.67
CA LYS A 29 6.62 -5.19 19.90
C LYS A 29 7.04 -3.88 20.56
N VAL A 30 8.18 -3.33 20.17
CA VAL A 30 8.67 -2.02 20.65
C VAL A 30 8.29 -0.95 19.62
N ALA A 31 7.69 0.15 20.07
CA ALA A 31 7.38 1.30 19.24
C ALA A 31 8.66 1.99 18.73
N GLU A 32 8.64 2.46 17.49
CA GLU A 32 9.62 3.37 16.90
C GLU A 32 8.85 4.59 16.37
N GLY A 33 8.34 5.40 17.30
CA GLY A 33 7.47 6.57 17.09
C GLY A 33 6.05 6.40 17.66
N ASP A 34 5.29 7.50 17.63
CA ASP A 34 3.95 7.59 18.22
C ASP A 34 2.94 6.70 17.49
N ILE A 35 2.49 5.63 18.14
CA ILE A 35 1.58 4.64 17.56
C ILE A 35 0.18 4.77 18.14
N ARG A 36 -0.84 4.83 17.27
CA ARG A 36 -2.24 4.77 17.68
C ARG A 36 -2.83 3.36 17.49
N VAL A 37 -3.63 2.92 18.45
CA VAL A 37 -4.42 1.68 18.36
C VAL A 37 -5.40 1.68 17.19
N GLY A 38 -5.58 0.52 16.57
CA GLY A 38 -6.41 0.33 15.38
C GLY A 38 -5.81 0.86 14.09
N LEU A 39 -4.60 1.44 14.10
CA LEU A 39 -3.87 1.80 12.89
C LEU A 39 -3.00 0.65 12.37
N LEU A 40 -2.74 0.70 11.06
CA LEU A 40 -1.75 -0.13 10.39
C LEU A 40 -0.32 0.26 10.78
N LEU A 41 0.50 -0.72 11.13
CA LEU A 41 1.90 -0.57 11.49
C LEU A 41 2.82 -1.29 10.49
N GLU A 42 3.95 -0.68 10.23
CA GLU A 42 5.04 -1.25 9.43
C GLU A 42 6.16 -1.79 10.32
N GLN A 43 7.04 -2.60 9.74
CA GLN A 43 8.22 -3.09 10.46
C GLN A 43 9.19 -1.92 10.74
N GLY A 44 9.68 -1.83 11.98
CA GLY A 44 10.72 -0.89 12.38
C GLY A 44 12.13 -1.33 11.94
N ALA A 45 13.15 -0.71 12.52
CA ALA A 45 14.56 -1.00 12.21
C ALA A 45 14.95 -2.47 12.49
N SER A 46 14.25 -3.14 13.40
CA SER A 46 14.43 -4.55 13.72
C SER A 46 13.12 -5.34 13.66
N GLN A 47 13.20 -6.68 13.61
CA GLN A 47 12.01 -7.54 13.60
C GLN A 47 11.14 -7.43 14.85
N ASN A 48 11.68 -6.88 15.95
CA ASN A 48 10.97 -6.69 17.21
C ASN A 48 10.39 -5.28 17.36
N GLN A 49 10.63 -4.40 16.39
CA GLN A 49 10.11 -3.05 16.36
C GLN A 49 9.00 -2.89 15.34
N VAL A 50 8.09 -1.99 15.65
CA VAL A 50 7.02 -1.53 14.76
C VAL A 50 7.00 -0.02 14.79
N LYS A 51 6.62 0.59 13.67
CA LYS A 51 6.45 2.04 13.58
C LYS A 51 5.15 2.38 12.86
N PRO A 52 4.66 3.62 13.02
CA PRO A 52 3.54 4.10 12.22
C PRO A 52 3.87 3.95 10.73
N LEU A 53 2.83 3.72 9.93
CA LEU A 53 2.99 3.65 8.48
C LEU A 53 3.73 4.91 7.98
N SER A 54 4.89 4.69 7.36
CA SER A 54 5.69 5.78 6.81
C SER A 54 4.86 6.51 5.75
N ALA A 55 5.12 7.80 5.59
CA ALA A 55 4.60 8.53 4.45
C ALA A 55 4.93 7.73 3.19
N LEU A 56 4.08 7.82 2.17
CA LEU A 56 4.53 7.54 0.80
C LEU A 56 5.94 8.13 0.68
N PRO A 57 6.99 7.33 0.37
CA PRO A 57 8.32 7.89 0.16
C PRO A 57 8.08 9.07 -0.77
N ALA A 58 8.42 10.28 -0.29
CA ALA A 58 7.98 11.53 -0.90
C ALA A 58 8.07 11.31 -2.39
N LEU A 59 6.91 11.30 -3.05
CA LEU A 59 6.72 10.88 -4.44
C LEU A 59 7.75 11.61 -5.28
N ASP A 60 8.92 11.00 -5.39
CA ASP A 60 10.02 11.62 -6.07
C ASP A 60 9.67 11.39 -7.52
N ALA A 61 9.50 12.49 -8.27
CA ALA A 61 9.41 12.39 -9.72
C ALA A 61 10.65 11.66 -10.27
N ASP A 62 11.72 11.59 -9.47
CA ASP A 62 12.93 10.82 -9.71
C ASP A 62 12.99 9.43 -9.05
N SER A 63 11.88 8.83 -8.61
CA SER A 63 11.92 7.55 -7.87
C SER A 63 12.61 6.43 -8.66
N ILE A 64 12.41 6.37 -9.97
CA ILE A 64 13.10 5.45 -10.88
C ILE A 64 13.58 6.28 -12.07
N THR A 65 14.17 7.45 -11.84
CA THR A 65 14.69 8.21 -12.97
C THR A 65 15.76 7.38 -13.68
N PHE A 66 15.70 7.50 -14.99
CA PHE A 66 16.82 7.29 -15.86
C PHE A 66 17.21 8.67 -16.33
N THR A 67 18.47 9.04 -16.15
CA THR A 67 19.09 10.01 -17.06
C THR A 67 18.69 9.61 -18.49
N PRO A 68 18.10 10.52 -19.30
CA PRO A 68 17.50 10.18 -20.60
C PRO A 68 18.41 9.26 -21.42
N LEU A 69 18.01 8.00 -21.57
CA LEU A 69 18.85 7.01 -22.23
C LEU A 69 18.73 7.18 -23.75
N ALA A 70 19.85 7.47 -24.41
CA ALA A 70 19.90 7.49 -25.85
C ALA A 70 19.66 6.08 -26.42
N LEU A 71 18.60 5.91 -27.19
CA LEU A 71 18.29 4.64 -27.84
C LEU A 71 19.02 4.50 -29.18
N THR A 72 19.65 3.35 -29.37
CA THR A 72 20.37 2.97 -30.58
C THR A 72 19.47 2.28 -31.60
N ALA A 73 19.95 2.10 -32.82
CA ALA A 73 19.22 1.38 -33.85
C ALA A 73 19.09 -0.15 -33.59
N ALA A 74 19.55 -0.64 -32.44
CA ALA A 74 19.40 -2.03 -32.02
C ALA A 74 18.40 -2.14 -30.85
N ALA A 75 17.86 -3.35 -30.64
CA ALA A 75 17.12 -3.64 -29.42
C ALA A 75 18.04 -3.49 -28.21
N GLN A 76 17.50 -2.92 -27.13
CA GLN A 76 18.25 -2.67 -25.90
C GLN A 76 17.40 -3.08 -24.71
N GLU A 77 18.07 -3.65 -23.72
CA GLU A 77 17.51 -3.89 -22.41
C GLU A 77 18.21 -2.98 -21.41
N PHE A 78 17.42 -2.32 -20.58
CA PHE A 78 17.91 -1.52 -19.47
C PHE A 78 17.37 -2.11 -18.17
N GLY A 79 18.28 -2.61 -17.35
CA GLY A 79 17.97 -3.16 -16.02
C GLY A 79 18.47 -2.25 -14.90
N PHE A 80 18.44 -2.77 -13.67
CA PHE A 80 18.74 -2.04 -12.43
C PHE A 80 19.98 -1.15 -12.43
N ALA A 81 21.06 -1.55 -13.10
CA ALA A 81 22.31 -0.77 -13.15
C ALA A 81 22.15 0.59 -13.85
N SER A 82 21.08 0.75 -14.61
CA SER A 82 20.76 1.97 -15.34
C SER A 82 19.82 2.89 -14.56
N PHE A 83 19.33 2.50 -13.39
CA PHE A 83 18.38 3.29 -12.59
C PHE A 83 19.16 4.19 -11.64
N ASP A 84 18.90 5.50 -11.69
CA ASP A 84 19.56 6.49 -10.83
C ASP A 84 18.63 7.07 -9.73
N GLY A 85 17.39 6.59 -9.69
CA GLY A 85 16.34 7.07 -8.80
C GLY A 85 16.30 6.51 -7.37
N ALA A 86 15.53 7.18 -6.51
CA ALA A 86 15.44 6.92 -5.07
C ALA A 86 14.90 5.53 -4.67
N THR A 87 14.06 4.89 -5.50
CA THR A 87 13.51 3.55 -5.25
C THR A 87 14.35 2.41 -5.85
N GLY A 88 15.37 2.72 -6.67
CA GLY A 88 16.47 1.81 -7.05
C GLY A 88 16.08 0.34 -7.31
N PRO A 89 16.92 -0.65 -6.92
CA PRO A 89 16.62 -2.07 -7.06
C PRO A 89 15.78 -2.67 -5.91
N ASN A 90 15.41 -1.85 -4.92
CA ASN A 90 14.74 -2.31 -3.72
C ASN A 90 13.22 -2.33 -3.89
N PRO A 91 12.49 -3.26 -3.25
CA PRO A 91 11.04 -3.22 -3.26
C PRO A 91 10.51 -1.96 -2.58
N MET A 92 9.51 -1.34 -3.20
CA MET A 92 8.74 -0.24 -2.65
C MET A 92 7.80 -0.75 -1.57
N GLY A 93 7.59 0.04 -0.51
CA GLY A 93 6.57 -0.25 0.52
C GLY A 93 5.13 -0.06 0.01
N VAL A 94 4.97 0.83 -0.98
CA VAL A 94 3.70 1.08 -1.66
C VAL A 94 3.85 0.73 -3.14
N CYS A 95 2.98 -0.13 -3.63
CA CYS A 95 2.92 -0.56 -5.01
C CYS A 95 2.22 0.50 -5.86
N GLN A 96 2.83 0.80 -7.01
CA GLN A 96 2.41 1.87 -7.92
C GLN A 96 2.42 1.37 -9.38
N ARG A 97 1.75 2.09 -10.26
CA ARG A 97 1.96 1.91 -11.71
C ARG A 97 3.22 2.64 -12.13
N TYR A 98 3.95 2.08 -13.08
CA TYR A 98 5.09 2.74 -13.69
C TYR A 98 4.61 3.60 -14.85
N THR A 99 5.25 4.76 -15.01
CA THR A 99 5.05 5.64 -16.16
C THR A 99 6.28 5.61 -17.03
N LEU A 100 6.06 5.72 -18.33
CA LEU A 100 7.09 5.74 -19.34
C LEU A 100 6.91 6.98 -20.20
N ALA A 101 7.80 7.94 -20.05
CA ALA A 101 7.88 9.09 -20.92
C ALA A 101 8.88 8.79 -22.05
N ILE A 102 8.37 8.69 -23.27
CA ILE A 102 9.17 8.47 -24.46
C ILE A 102 9.19 9.76 -25.26
N ASN A 103 10.40 10.27 -25.53
CA ASN A 103 10.60 11.24 -26.59
C ASN A 103 10.80 10.46 -27.89
N ALA A 104 9.69 10.23 -28.58
CA ALA A 104 9.70 9.71 -29.92
C ALA A 104 9.73 10.92 -30.87
N HIS A 105 10.90 11.20 -31.45
CA HIS A 105 10.98 12.09 -32.61
C HIS A 105 10.03 11.56 -33.72
N ALA A 106 9.75 12.36 -34.76
CA ALA A 106 8.87 11.98 -35.87
C ALA A 106 9.25 10.64 -36.55
N ASP A 107 10.45 10.12 -36.29
CA ASP A 107 11.02 8.91 -36.85
C ASP A 107 10.84 7.65 -35.98
N TRP A 108 10.15 7.74 -34.84
CA TRP A 108 9.84 6.52 -34.06
C TRP A 108 8.90 5.63 -34.85
N THR A 109 9.37 4.43 -35.18
CA THR A 109 8.54 3.38 -35.78
C THR A 109 7.67 2.77 -34.67
N ASP A 110 6.38 2.64 -34.93
CA ASP A 110 5.44 1.99 -34.03
C ASP A 110 5.98 0.65 -33.50
N GLY A 111 5.81 0.39 -32.21
CA GLY A 111 6.43 -0.78 -31.60
C GLY A 111 6.01 -1.06 -30.18
N LEU A 112 6.44 -2.21 -29.68
CA LEU A 112 6.19 -2.66 -28.32
C LEU A 112 7.43 -2.45 -27.47
N VAL A 113 7.25 -1.77 -26.35
CA VAL A 113 8.23 -1.70 -25.28
C VAL A 113 7.78 -2.65 -24.17
N GLN A 114 8.65 -3.55 -23.76
CA GLN A 114 8.31 -4.54 -22.73
C GLN A 114 8.80 -4.04 -21.38
N ALA A 115 7.87 -3.84 -20.45
CA ALA A 115 8.17 -3.50 -19.07
C ALA A 115 8.14 -4.78 -18.21
N CYS A 116 9.24 -5.07 -17.54
CA CYS A 116 9.34 -6.17 -16.57
C CYS A 116 9.36 -5.61 -15.15
N TYR A 117 8.45 -6.09 -14.30
CA TYR A 117 8.35 -5.68 -12.92
C TYR A 117 7.78 -6.79 -12.04
N GLU A 118 7.92 -6.64 -10.72
CA GLU A 118 7.29 -7.52 -9.73
C GLU A 118 6.02 -6.91 -9.21
N GLU A 119 4.94 -7.70 -9.20
CA GLU A 119 3.66 -7.36 -8.57
C GLU A 119 3.75 -7.38 -7.04
N PRO A 120 2.73 -6.86 -6.31
CA PRO A 120 2.68 -6.94 -4.85
C PRO A 120 2.85 -8.36 -4.30
N SER A 121 2.41 -9.38 -5.05
CA SER A 121 2.57 -10.80 -4.73
C SER A 121 4.01 -11.31 -4.82
N GLY A 122 4.90 -10.54 -5.45
CA GLY A 122 6.24 -10.96 -5.83
C GLY A 122 6.31 -11.73 -7.15
N ALA A 123 5.18 -11.96 -7.83
CA ALA A 123 5.17 -12.53 -9.17
C ALA A 123 5.81 -11.54 -10.17
N GLU A 124 6.60 -12.08 -11.08
CA GLU A 124 7.17 -11.31 -12.18
C GLU A 124 6.14 -11.18 -13.32
N VAL A 125 5.99 -9.96 -13.83
CA VAL A 125 5.10 -9.64 -14.93
C VAL A 125 5.89 -8.95 -16.03
N VAL A 126 5.61 -9.36 -17.26
CA VAL A 126 6.06 -8.68 -18.48
C VAL A 126 4.83 -8.07 -19.13
N GLU A 127 4.82 -6.74 -19.26
CA GLU A 127 3.73 -5.98 -19.87
C GLU A 127 4.20 -5.31 -21.16
N ASP A 128 3.48 -5.55 -22.25
CA ASP A 128 3.74 -4.90 -23.53
C ASP A 128 3.05 -3.53 -23.59
N LEU A 129 3.85 -2.47 -23.68
CA LEU A 129 3.40 -1.09 -23.85
C LEU A 129 3.51 -0.69 -25.32
N LEU A 130 2.36 -0.42 -25.94
CA LEU A 130 2.32 0.02 -27.33
C LEU A 130 2.75 1.49 -27.43
N VAL A 131 3.85 1.72 -28.15
CA VAL A 131 4.35 3.04 -28.50
C VAL A 131 3.88 3.38 -29.92
N PRO A 132 2.99 4.37 -30.09
CA PRO A 132 2.57 4.82 -31.41
C PRO A 132 3.71 5.53 -32.14
N ALA A 133 3.60 5.65 -33.46
CA ALA A 133 4.56 6.37 -34.27
C ALA A 133 4.51 7.88 -34.02
N GLY A 134 5.68 8.47 -33.78
CA GLY A 134 5.90 9.91 -33.66
C GLY A 134 5.37 10.59 -32.39
N GLY A 135 6.03 11.68 -32.00
CA GLY A 135 5.61 12.57 -30.91
C GLY A 135 6.02 12.09 -29.52
N ASN A 136 5.93 13.00 -28.55
CA ASN A 136 6.16 12.65 -27.14
C ASN A 136 4.94 11.91 -26.59
N ILE A 137 5.15 10.79 -25.92
CA ILE A 137 4.09 10.03 -25.28
C ILE A 137 4.44 9.67 -23.84
N ILE A 138 3.40 9.65 -22.99
CA ILE A 138 3.46 9.07 -21.65
C ILE A 138 2.58 7.83 -21.66
N LEU A 139 3.18 6.68 -21.41
CA LEU A 139 2.51 5.40 -21.22
C LEU A 139 2.51 5.06 -19.73
N ALA A 140 1.54 4.26 -19.29
CA ALA A 140 1.50 3.74 -17.93
C ALA A 140 1.20 2.25 -17.97
N THR A 141 1.81 1.48 -17.06
CA THR A 141 1.49 0.07 -16.88
C THR A 141 0.05 -0.08 -16.40
N GLN A 142 -0.65 -1.12 -16.86
CA GLN A 142 -1.96 -1.49 -16.34
C GLN A 142 -1.83 -2.10 -14.95
N GLY A 143 -0.83 -2.97 -14.78
CA GLY A 143 -0.51 -3.59 -13.50
C GLY A 143 0.22 -2.66 -12.55
N ILE A 144 0.17 -3.01 -11.27
CA ILE A 144 0.87 -2.31 -10.19
C ILE A 144 2.09 -3.12 -9.81
N GLY A 145 3.23 -2.46 -9.62
CA GLY A 145 4.45 -3.12 -9.23
C GLY A 145 4.95 -2.64 -7.88
N ARG A 146 5.61 -3.55 -7.16
CA ARG A 146 6.42 -3.26 -5.99
C ARG A 146 7.88 -3.00 -6.36
N ARG A 147 8.35 -3.47 -7.51
CA ARG A 147 9.73 -3.28 -7.98
C ARG A 147 9.81 -3.33 -9.50
N PHE A 148 10.39 -2.32 -10.13
CA PHE A 148 10.69 -2.34 -11.57
C PHE A 148 11.98 -3.14 -11.80
N LYS A 149 12.06 -3.97 -12.85
CA LYS A 149 13.24 -4.83 -13.10
C LYS A 149 14.00 -4.43 -14.35
N SER A 150 13.29 -4.33 -15.47
CA SER A 150 13.89 -3.93 -16.73
C SER A 150 12.87 -3.39 -17.71
N ILE A 151 13.39 -2.69 -18.71
CA ILE A 151 12.64 -2.29 -19.88
C ILE A 151 13.40 -2.73 -21.12
N GLN A 152 12.69 -3.35 -22.05
CA GLN A 152 13.21 -3.72 -23.36
C GLN A 152 12.58 -2.83 -24.42
N THR A 153 13.42 -2.11 -25.14
CA THR A 153 13.00 -1.28 -26.27
C THR A 153 13.25 -2.02 -27.58
N PRO A 154 12.31 -1.95 -28.55
CA PRO A 154 12.48 -2.60 -29.83
C PRO A 154 13.56 -1.91 -30.66
N VAL A 155 14.01 -2.59 -31.71
CA VAL A 155 14.79 -1.95 -32.78
C VAL A 155 13.98 -0.78 -33.33
N GLY A 156 14.61 0.38 -33.50
CA GLY A 156 13.95 1.50 -34.16
C GLY A 156 14.93 2.45 -34.83
N ALA A 157 14.46 3.17 -35.84
CA ALA A 157 15.22 4.18 -36.56
C ALA A 157 15.09 5.57 -35.87
N GLY A 158 15.93 6.53 -36.27
CA GLY A 158 15.89 7.91 -35.77
C GLY A 158 17.01 8.25 -34.76
N THR A 159 17.39 9.53 -34.74
CA THR A 159 18.40 10.08 -33.82
C THR A 159 17.72 10.74 -32.60
N ASN A 160 18.45 10.88 -31.49
CA ASN A 160 17.98 11.58 -30.27
C ASN A 160 16.71 11.00 -29.61
N ARG A 161 16.47 9.69 -29.73
CA ARG A 161 15.39 9.02 -29.01
C ARG A 161 15.78 8.84 -27.56
N THR A 162 14.91 9.27 -26.65
CA THR A 162 15.11 9.10 -25.21
C THR A 162 13.92 8.46 -24.53
N ILE A 163 14.20 7.73 -23.47
CA ILE A 163 13.22 7.08 -22.62
C ILE A 163 13.51 7.43 -21.17
N THR A 164 12.45 7.77 -20.44
CA THR A 164 12.48 8.03 -19.00
C THR A 164 11.36 7.23 -18.36
N ILE A 165 11.68 6.52 -17.28
CA ILE A 165 10.70 5.81 -16.46
C ILE A 165 10.48 6.62 -15.19
N GLY A 166 9.26 6.56 -14.67
CA GLY A 166 8.91 7.04 -13.35
C GLY A 166 7.81 6.18 -12.76
N THR A 167 7.19 6.66 -11.69
CA THR A 167 5.96 6.09 -11.17
C THR A 167 4.82 7.09 -11.24
N THR A 168 3.61 6.56 -11.24
CA THR A 168 2.42 7.38 -11.04
C THR A 168 2.34 7.85 -9.58
N PRO A 169 1.86 9.09 -9.32
CA PRO A 169 1.72 9.62 -7.97
C PRO A 169 0.54 9.01 -7.17
N THR A 170 0.04 7.86 -7.61
CA THR A 170 -1.14 7.21 -7.02
C THR A 170 -0.71 5.93 -6.33
N ALA A 171 -1.05 5.83 -5.04
CA ALA A 171 -0.94 4.58 -4.30
C ALA A 171 -2.03 3.61 -4.79
N TYR A 172 -1.65 2.40 -5.22
CA TYR A 172 -2.62 1.40 -5.65
C TYR A 172 -2.67 0.18 -4.73
N GLY A 173 -1.56 -0.16 -4.08
CA GLY A 173 -1.49 -1.31 -3.18
C GLY A 173 -0.36 -1.20 -2.18
N LEU A 174 -0.45 -1.93 -1.07
CA LEU A 174 0.67 -2.09 -0.16
C LEU A 174 1.49 -3.32 -0.53
N ASN A 175 2.81 -3.19 -0.37
CA ASN A 175 3.69 -4.35 -0.42
C ASN A 175 3.54 -5.13 0.91
N PRO A 176 3.15 -6.42 0.85
CA PRO A 176 2.96 -7.24 2.06
C PRO A 176 4.23 -7.39 2.89
N ASP A 177 5.42 -7.21 2.30
CA ASP A 177 6.70 -7.32 3.02
C ASP A 177 6.92 -6.15 4.01
N PHE A 178 6.27 -5.00 3.78
CA PHE A 178 6.43 -3.80 4.61
C PHE A 178 5.39 -3.71 5.73
N PHE A 179 4.22 -4.31 5.54
CA PHE A 179 3.19 -4.38 6.57
C PHE A 179 3.51 -5.46 7.60
N ARG A 180 3.25 -5.16 8.89
CA ARG A 180 3.50 -6.13 9.96
C ARG A 180 2.31 -6.49 10.83
N ALA A 181 1.56 -5.49 11.29
CA ALA A 181 0.45 -5.74 12.20
C ALA A 181 -0.44 -4.50 12.38
N ILE A 182 -1.61 -4.70 13.00
CA ILE A 182 -2.44 -3.61 13.53
C ILE A 182 -2.09 -3.41 15.01
N GLY A 183 -1.94 -2.16 15.46
CA GLY A 183 -1.83 -1.87 16.89
C GLY A 183 -3.15 -2.19 17.61
N ILE A 184 -3.11 -2.91 18.73
CA ILE A 184 -4.31 -3.27 19.49
C ILE A 184 -4.21 -2.78 20.93
N TYR A 185 -5.35 -2.64 21.58
CA TYR A 185 -5.41 -2.33 23.01
C TYR A 185 -4.73 -3.44 23.84
N ASP A 186 -3.95 -3.05 24.83
CA ASP A 186 -3.62 -3.93 25.95
C ASP A 186 -4.91 -4.16 26.76
N ARG A 187 -5.23 -5.43 26.99
CA ARG A 187 -6.42 -5.92 27.71
C ARG A 187 -6.55 -5.35 29.13
N MET A 188 -5.46 -4.84 29.70
CA MET A 188 -5.44 -4.26 31.05
C MET A 188 -5.76 -2.76 31.08
N ALA A 189 -5.76 -2.08 29.94
CA ALA A 189 -6.14 -0.66 29.87
C ALA A 189 -7.66 -0.54 29.71
N THR A 190 -8.32 0.22 30.59
CA THR A 190 -9.73 0.55 30.40
C THR A 190 -9.83 1.49 29.19
N PRO A 191 -10.55 1.12 28.12
CA PRO A 191 -10.81 2.04 27.02
C PRO A 191 -11.61 3.19 27.61
N SER A 192 -11.04 4.41 27.60
CA SER A 192 -11.86 5.57 27.91
C SER A 192 -12.76 5.80 26.70
N ASP A 193 -14.03 6.12 26.93
CA ASP A 193 -15.09 6.31 25.92
C ASP A 193 -14.77 7.41 24.87
N THR A 194 -13.60 8.04 24.96
CA THR A 194 -13.23 9.24 24.20
C THR A 194 -11.79 9.29 23.68
N THR A 195 -10.90 8.34 23.97
CA THR A 195 -9.46 8.56 23.70
C THR A 195 -8.85 7.62 22.69
N THR A 196 -8.33 8.23 21.64
CA THR A 196 -7.13 7.81 20.92
C THR A 196 -6.06 7.39 21.93
N VAL A 197 -5.72 6.10 22.00
CA VAL A 197 -4.55 5.66 22.77
C VAL A 197 -3.34 5.76 21.86
N THR A 198 -2.43 6.65 22.23
CA THR A 198 -1.11 6.79 21.61
C THR A 198 -0.10 6.12 22.52
N VAL A 199 0.77 5.32 21.93
CA VAL A 199 1.91 4.71 22.61
C VAL A 199 3.15 5.48 22.22
N ASP A 200 3.84 6.01 23.21
CA ASP A 200 5.06 6.79 23.04
C ASP A 200 6.18 5.93 22.45
N ASP A 201 7.15 6.60 21.83
CA ASP A 201 8.35 5.95 21.28
C ASP A 201 9.03 5.02 22.29
N GLU A 202 9.63 3.94 21.79
CA GLU A 202 10.31 2.88 22.56
C GLU A 202 9.44 2.09 23.54
N SER A 203 8.14 2.37 23.65
CA SER A 203 7.24 1.65 24.57
C SER A 203 6.76 0.31 23.98
N PRO A 204 6.42 -0.67 24.84
CA PRO A 204 5.82 -1.91 24.36
C PRO A 204 4.41 -1.66 23.81
N VAL A 205 4.15 -2.18 22.61
CA VAL A 205 2.87 -2.12 21.91
C VAL A 205 2.37 -3.53 21.67
N ALA A 206 1.10 -3.78 22.04
CA ALA A 206 0.40 -4.98 21.64
C ALA A 206 -0.03 -4.86 20.17
N VAL A 207 0.28 -5.87 19.36
CA VAL A 207 -0.01 -5.86 17.92
C VAL A 207 -0.67 -7.15 17.47
N LEU A 208 -1.50 -7.05 16.43
CA LEU A 208 -2.20 -8.16 15.81
C LEU A 208 -1.75 -8.33 14.34
N PRO A 209 -0.89 -9.32 14.03
CA PRO A 209 -0.43 -9.61 12.67
C PRO A 209 -1.43 -10.44 11.84
N ARG A 210 -2.43 -11.06 12.49
CA ARG A 210 -3.51 -11.83 11.85
C ARG A 210 -4.74 -11.86 12.75
N GLY A 211 -5.91 -12.00 12.14
CA GLY A 211 -7.18 -12.18 12.83
C GLY A 211 -8.11 -11.00 12.59
N ARG A 212 -9.11 -10.87 13.45
CA ARG A 212 -10.17 -9.87 13.30
C ARG A 212 -10.06 -8.79 14.35
N VAL A 213 -10.05 -7.53 13.92
CA VAL A 213 -9.94 -6.37 14.80
C VAL A 213 -10.95 -5.31 14.37
N TRP A 214 -11.54 -4.63 15.35
CA TRP A 214 -12.39 -3.49 15.09
C TRP A 214 -11.56 -2.29 14.66
N VAL A 215 -11.93 -1.67 13.54
CA VAL A 215 -11.30 -0.46 13.00
C VAL A 215 -12.36 0.54 12.59
N ILE A 216 -11.97 1.80 12.40
CA ILE A 216 -12.85 2.80 11.82
C ILE A 216 -12.63 2.84 10.30
N SER A 217 -13.69 2.60 9.55
CA SER A 217 -13.74 2.87 8.11
C SER A 217 -14.24 4.30 7.88
N GLU A 218 -13.57 5.06 7.02
CA GLU A 218 -13.96 6.42 6.65
C GLU A 218 -15.12 6.46 5.65
N THR A 219 -15.45 5.30 5.06
CA THR A 219 -16.55 5.15 4.12
C THR A 219 -17.49 4.06 4.57
N ALA A 220 -18.72 4.09 4.06
CA ALA A 220 -19.69 3.03 4.30
C ALA A 220 -19.18 1.66 3.79
N VAL A 221 -19.35 0.62 4.60
CA VAL A 221 -19.21 -0.78 4.18
C VAL A 221 -20.62 -1.28 3.90
N THR A 222 -20.91 -1.60 2.65
CA THR A 222 -22.27 -1.95 2.22
C THR A 222 -22.62 -3.40 2.53
N ALA A 223 -23.92 -3.68 2.68
CA ALA A 223 -24.42 -5.04 2.85
C ALA A 223 -24.05 -5.96 1.67
N ALA A 224 -24.01 -5.41 0.44
CA ALA A 224 -23.62 -6.16 -0.75
C ALA A 224 -22.15 -6.61 -0.69
N GLN A 225 -21.25 -5.72 -0.24
CA GLN A 225 -19.83 -6.07 -0.06
C GLN A 225 -19.65 -7.15 1.00
N VAL A 226 -20.34 -7.05 2.14
CA VAL A 226 -20.27 -8.05 3.21
C VAL A 226 -20.81 -9.40 2.75
N ALA A 227 -21.94 -9.42 2.05
CA ALA A 227 -22.53 -10.64 1.50
C ALA A 227 -21.62 -11.33 0.46
N ALA A 228 -20.76 -10.57 -0.23
CA ALA A 228 -19.77 -11.08 -1.18
C ALA A 228 -18.45 -11.56 -0.51
N GLY A 229 -18.43 -11.71 0.81
CA GLY A 229 -17.23 -12.13 1.56
C GLY A 229 -16.38 -10.98 2.10
N GLY A 230 -16.92 -9.77 2.15
CA GLY A 230 -16.28 -8.58 2.72
C GLY A 230 -15.81 -7.57 1.67
N ALA A 231 -15.81 -6.29 2.05
CA ALA A 231 -15.22 -5.23 1.22
C ALA A 231 -13.69 -5.32 1.23
N ASP A 232 -13.04 -4.94 0.14
CA ASP A 232 -11.59 -4.71 0.16
C ASP A 232 -11.25 -3.59 1.16
N ALA A 233 -10.18 -3.77 1.92
CA ALA A 233 -9.66 -2.75 2.82
C ALA A 233 -8.58 -1.92 2.12
N TYR A 234 -8.72 -0.60 2.18
CA TYR A 234 -7.71 0.34 1.72
C TYR A 234 -7.25 1.21 2.89
N VAL A 235 -5.96 1.53 2.95
CA VAL A 235 -5.34 2.25 4.06
C VAL A 235 -4.68 3.55 3.60
N ARG A 236 -4.83 4.60 4.41
CA ARG A 236 -4.36 5.94 4.08
C ARG A 236 -2.83 6.08 4.25
N MET A 237 -2.16 6.62 3.22
CA MET A 237 -0.69 6.70 3.12
C MET A 237 -0.07 8.12 3.21
N VAL A 238 -0.88 9.14 3.52
CA VAL A 238 -0.65 10.61 3.34
C VAL A 238 0.81 11.11 3.25
N LEU A 239 1.05 11.92 2.19
CA LEU A 239 2.27 12.67 1.88
C LEU A 239 2.48 13.97 2.69
N ALA A 240 1.42 14.72 3.00
CA ALA A 240 1.49 16.01 3.70
C ALA A 240 0.08 16.45 4.15
N GLY A 241 0.00 17.28 5.20
CA GLY A 241 -1.26 17.82 5.73
C GLY A 241 -1.66 17.21 7.08
N ALA A 242 -2.85 17.59 7.57
CA ALA A 242 -3.38 17.19 8.88
C ALA A 242 -4.08 15.82 8.88
N ASP A 243 -3.96 15.03 7.81
CA ASP A 243 -4.64 13.76 7.68
C ASP A 243 -4.00 12.66 8.56
N VAL A 244 -4.84 11.82 9.14
CA VAL A 244 -4.41 10.71 10.02
C VAL A 244 -4.01 9.49 9.17
N ARG A 245 -2.74 9.12 9.19
CA ARG A 245 -2.20 7.93 8.49
C ARG A 245 -2.79 6.64 9.06
N GLY A 246 -2.81 5.58 8.25
CA GLY A 246 -3.22 4.25 8.72
C GLY A 246 -4.73 4.04 8.86
N GLN A 247 -5.55 5.03 8.51
CA GLN A 247 -7.02 4.93 8.50
C GLN A 247 -7.54 4.08 7.34
N PHE A 248 -8.66 3.39 7.57
CA PHE A 248 -9.23 2.44 6.62
C PHE A 248 -10.41 3.01 5.83
N ARG A 249 -10.64 2.45 4.65
CA ARG A 249 -11.86 2.65 3.86
C ARG A 249 -12.19 1.43 3.01
N SER A 250 -13.41 1.38 2.52
CA SER A 250 -14.00 0.26 1.75
C SER A 250 -13.95 0.41 0.23
N SER A 251 -13.30 1.46 -0.26
CA SER A 251 -13.27 1.84 -1.68
C SER A 251 -11.92 2.47 -2.05
N GLU A 252 -11.53 2.35 -3.31
CA GLU A 252 -10.32 2.98 -3.84
C GLU A 252 -10.44 4.53 -3.83
N ALA A 253 -9.34 5.21 -3.53
CA ALA A 253 -9.21 6.65 -3.65
C ALA A 253 -7.73 7.06 -3.72
N ALA A 254 -7.48 8.28 -4.20
CA ALA A 254 -6.16 8.88 -4.14
C ALA A 254 -5.61 8.85 -2.70
N ASN A 255 -4.32 8.52 -2.56
CA ASN A 255 -3.60 8.37 -1.27
C ASN A 255 -3.99 7.17 -0.40
N PHE A 256 -4.78 6.23 -0.92
CA PHE A 256 -5.06 4.98 -0.22
C PHE A 256 -4.49 3.79 -0.97
N ALA A 257 -3.78 2.93 -0.26
CA ALA A 257 -3.25 1.69 -0.79
C ALA A 257 -4.15 0.52 -0.40
N LYS A 258 -4.46 -0.38 -1.34
CA LYS A 258 -5.15 -1.63 -1.01
C LYS A 258 -4.29 -2.47 -0.07
N LEU A 259 -4.86 -2.95 1.03
CA LEU A 259 -4.21 -3.89 1.95
C LEU A 259 -4.45 -5.33 1.44
N PRO A 260 -3.40 -6.05 0.96
CA PRO A 260 -3.57 -7.36 0.37
C PRO A 260 -4.21 -8.37 1.34
N GLY A 261 -5.18 -9.13 0.85
CA GLY A 261 -5.85 -10.19 1.62
C GLY A 261 -6.75 -9.72 2.76
N ALA A 262 -6.80 -8.42 3.07
CA ALA A 262 -7.60 -7.91 4.16
C ALA A 262 -9.02 -7.53 3.71
N LYS A 263 -10.00 -7.78 4.59
CA LYS A 263 -11.43 -7.59 4.30
C LYS A 263 -12.15 -6.87 5.42
N LEU A 264 -13.06 -5.96 5.06
CA LEU A 264 -14.01 -5.34 5.99
C LEU A 264 -15.31 -6.16 6.01
N LEU A 265 -15.67 -6.71 7.17
CA LEU A 265 -16.66 -7.79 7.30
C LEU A 265 -18.01 -7.35 7.88
N THR A 266 -18.13 -6.14 8.42
CA THR A 266 -19.39 -5.68 9.01
C THR A 266 -19.88 -4.40 8.36
N VAL A 267 -21.19 -4.32 8.18
CA VAL A 267 -21.87 -3.19 7.53
C VAL A 267 -21.74 -1.94 8.40
N CYS A 268 -21.41 -0.81 7.78
CA CYS A 268 -21.55 0.51 8.37
C CYS A 268 -22.18 1.45 7.34
N GLY A 269 -23.23 2.18 7.71
CA GLY A 269 -24.01 3.01 6.79
C GLY A 269 -23.31 4.31 6.35
N ALA A 270 -22.22 4.68 7.03
CA ALA A 270 -21.37 5.83 6.78
C ALA A 270 -19.96 5.53 7.32
N ALA A 271 -19.13 6.56 7.51
CA ALA A 271 -17.91 6.44 8.31
C ALA A 271 -18.25 5.87 9.69
N GLY A 272 -17.56 4.81 10.12
CA GLY A 272 -17.92 4.11 11.34
C GLY A 272 -17.13 2.82 11.56
N LEU A 273 -17.44 2.19 12.68
CA LEU A 273 -16.75 0.99 13.13
C LEU A 273 -17.08 -0.21 12.25
N THR A 274 -16.06 -0.99 11.89
CA THR A 274 -16.20 -2.24 11.15
C THR A 274 -15.12 -3.25 11.55
N ILE A 275 -15.36 -4.53 11.32
CA ILE A 275 -14.36 -5.58 11.55
C ILE A 275 -13.44 -5.65 10.34
N LEU A 276 -12.15 -5.40 10.56
CA LEU A 276 -11.07 -5.73 9.64
C LEU A 276 -10.59 -7.15 9.93
N GLU A 277 -10.68 -8.03 8.94
CA GLU A 277 -10.01 -9.31 8.92
C GLU A 277 -8.69 -9.19 8.16
N LEU A 278 -7.59 -9.54 8.82
CA LEU A 278 -6.26 -9.60 8.21
C LEU A 278 -6.03 -10.99 7.61
N GLY A 279 -6.09 -11.09 6.28
CA GLY A 279 -5.55 -12.24 5.54
C GLY A 279 -4.02 -12.31 5.67
N ARG A 280 -3.43 -13.49 5.45
CA ARG A 280 -2.04 -13.53 4.96
C ARG A 280 -2.10 -14.03 3.54
#